data_AF-A0A521T3X9-F1
#
_entry.id   AF-A0A521T3X9-F1
#
_cell.length_a   1.000
_cell.length_b   1.000
_cell.length_c   1.000
_cell.angle_alpha   90.00
_cell.angle_beta   90.00
_cell.angle_gamma   90.00
#
_symmetry.space_group_name_H-M   'P 1'
#
loop_
_entity.id
_entity.type
_entity.pdbx_description
1 polymer ?
#
loop_
_entity_poly.entity_id
_entity_poly.type
_entity_poly.pdbx_seq_one_letter_code
_entity_poly.pdbx_strand_id
1 'polypeptide(L)'
;MNTRRLMAASVLALSATACSSFLTKQTTSSYLILDSLQASTGREPDKFTGNLASDVLTFVKKDDGTGRQVLVPTIFADNMLVTFSLGMKDPGVVGTPNAPSTTNFVTVTRYHVQFIRSDGRNTEGVDVPYAFDGAITATVGADGARATMTLVRVQSKSEAPLKALVGAAGAISTIAEITFYGKDQTGREVTVVGKISVNFADWGDPA
;
A
#
# COMPACT_ATOMS: atom_id res chain seq x y z
N MET A 1 64.87 -43.25 -27.22
CA MET A 1 64.06 -44.25 -27.97
C MET A 1 62.75 -44.49 -27.24
N ASN A 2 61.65 -44.15 -27.92
CA ASN A 2 60.29 -44.73 -27.88
C ASN A 2 59.46 -44.67 -26.56
N THR A 3 58.53 -43.70 -26.41
CA THR A 3 57.08 -43.68 -26.83
C THR A 3 56.18 -44.52 -25.90
N ARG A 4 54.98 -44.13 -25.41
CA ARG A 4 53.96 -43.14 -25.80
C ARG A 4 52.79 -43.15 -24.75
N ARG A 5 52.02 -42.03 -24.67
CA ARG A 5 50.57 -41.87 -24.30
C ARG A 5 50.20 -42.00 -22.79
N LEU A 6 49.24 -41.28 -22.18
CA LEU A 6 47.96 -40.64 -22.56
C LEU A 6 47.56 -39.49 -21.56
N MET A 7 46.58 -38.66 -21.97
CA MET A 7 45.96 -37.47 -21.34
C MET A 7 45.23 -37.67 -19.98
N ALA A 8 44.98 -36.59 -19.22
CA ALA A 8 43.65 -36.23 -18.66
C ALA A 8 43.61 -34.82 -18.01
N ALA A 9 42.48 -34.12 -18.14
CA ALA A 9 42.16 -32.77 -17.67
C ALA A 9 41.33 -32.77 -16.36
N SER A 10 41.32 -31.67 -15.59
CA SER A 10 40.38 -31.43 -14.46
C SER A 10 40.25 -29.91 -14.19
N VAL A 11 39.28 -29.22 -14.79
CA VAL A 11 37.93 -28.83 -14.30
C VAL A 11 37.94 -27.89 -13.07
N LEU A 12 37.62 -26.62 -13.36
CA LEU A 12 37.26 -25.55 -12.43
C LEU A 12 35.83 -25.78 -11.90
N ALA A 13 35.62 -25.82 -10.59
CA ALA A 13 34.29 -25.82 -9.98
C ALA A 13 33.94 -24.42 -9.46
N LEU A 14 33.08 -23.70 -10.18
CA LEU A 14 32.38 -22.52 -9.66
C LEU A 14 31.12 -22.98 -8.91
N SER A 15 31.07 -22.74 -7.60
CA SER A 15 29.86 -22.89 -6.80
C SER A 15 28.96 -21.66 -6.95
N ALA A 16 27.93 -21.76 -7.79
CA ALA A 16 26.83 -20.80 -7.87
C ALA A 16 25.68 -21.23 -6.94
N THR A 17 25.59 -20.64 -5.75
CA THR A 17 24.42 -20.74 -4.87
C THR A 17 23.83 -19.35 -4.67
N ALA A 18 23.04 -18.86 -5.62
CA ALA A 18 22.33 -17.59 -5.47
C ALA A 18 20.99 -17.52 -6.23
N CYS A 19 20.34 -18.65 -6.54
CA CYS A 19 19.13 -18.64 -7.38
C CYS A 19 17.95 -19.47 -6.85
N SER A 20 17.83 -19.70 -5.53
CA SER A 20 16.75 -20.52 -4.96
C SER A 20 15.64 -19.75 -4.24
N SER A 21 15.77 -18.43 -4.00
CA SER A 21 14.78 -17.66 -3.23
C SER A 21 13.68 -16.99 -4.06
N PHE A 22 13.76 -17.04 -5.40
CA PHE A 22 12.77 -16.41 -6.28
C PHE A 22 11.65 -17.36 -6.75
N LEU A 23 11.90 -18.68 -6.75
CA LEU A 23 10.94 -19.69 -7.22
C LEU A 23 9.91 -20.12 -6.15
N THR A 24 10.19 -19.94 -4.86
CA THR A 24 9.24 -20.24 -3.77
C THR A 24 8.21 -19.14 -3.52
N LYS A 25 8.37 -17.95 -4.14
CA LYS A 25 7.51 -16.78 -3.88
C LYS A 25 6.15 -16.78 -4.57
N GLN A 26 5.82 -17.79 -5.38
CA GLN A 26 4.51 -17.87 -6.04
C GLN A 26 3.96 -19.30 -6.15
N THR A 27 4.06 -20.11 -5.10
CA THR A 27 3.42 -21.45 -5.07
C THR A 27 1.98 -21.45 -4.59
N THR A 28 1.40 -20.30 -4.25
CA THR A 28 -0.04 -20.21 -3.91
C THR A 28 -0.89 -20.55 -5.14
N SER A 29 -2.03 -21.23 -4.94
CA SER A 29 -3.00 -21.55 -6.00
C SER A 29 -4.01 -20.42 -6.25
N SER A 30 -3.96 -19.36 -5.44
CA SER A 30 -4.77 -18.14 -5.59
C SER A 30 -3.89 -16.89 -5.55
N TYR A 31 -4.43 -15.77 -6.03
CA TYR A 31 -3.78 -14.45 -5.96
C TYR A 31 -4.81 -13.40 -5.59
N LEU A 32 -4.33 -12.30 -4.99
CA LEU A 32 -5.18 -11.16 -4.68
C LEU A 32 -5.30 -10.24 -5.89
N ILE A 33 -6.52 -9.75 -6.10
CA ILE A 33 -6.84 -8.69 -7.03
C ILE A 33 -7.26 -7.48 -6.19
N LEU A 34 -6.69 -6.32 -6.51
CA LEU A 34 -7.15 -5.03 -6.00
C LEU A 34 -8.22 -4.49 -6.95
N ASP A 35 -9.49 -4.56 -6.53
CA ASP A 35 -10.60 -4.09 -7.35
C ASP A 35 -10.71 -2.57 -7.34
N SER A 36 -10.53 -1.96 -6.16
CA SER A 36 -10.52 -0.51 -6.03
C SER A 36 -9.77 -0.04 -4.79
N LEU A 37 -9.16 1.13 -4.93
CA LEU A 37 -8.68 1.96 -3.84
C LEU A 37 -9.45 3.27 -3.86
N GLN A 38 -10.00 3.66 -2.72
CA GLN A 38 -10.61 4.96 -2.53
C GLN A 38 -10.08 5.56 -1.23
N ALA A 39 -10.02 6.88 -1.14
CA ALA A 39 -9.54 7.58 0.04
C ALA A 39 -10.55 8.61 0.52
N SER A 40 -10.54 8.88 1.82
CA SER A 40 -11.35 9.91 2.45
C SER A 40 -10.46 10.83 3.29
N THR A 41 -10.83 12.10 3.34
CA THR A 41 -10.15 13.05 4.21
C THR A 41 -10.57 12.81 5.66
N GLY A 42 -9.70 13.13 6.61
CA GLY A 42 -10.06 13.04 8.01
C GLY A 42 -11.20 13.96 8.45
N ARG A 43 -11.49 15.02 7.67
CA ARG A 43 -12.65 15.91 7.84
C ARG A 43 -13.97 15.25 7.41
N GLU A 44 -13.93 14.44 6.36
CA GLU A 44 -15.11 13.75 5.80
C GLU A 44 -14.83 12.24 5.71
N PRO A 45 -14.67 11.54 6.86
CA PRO A 45 -14.13 10.18 6.90
C PRO A 45 -14.97 9.14 6.15
N ASP A 46 -16.26 9.41 5.93
CA ASP A 46 -17.20 8.52 5.25
C ASP A 46 -17.34 8.80 3.74
N LYS A 47 -16.66 9.84 3.21
CA LYS A 47 -16.72 10.19 1.79
C LYS A 47 -15.47 9.73 1.05
N PHE A 48 -15.60 8.58 0.40
CA PHE A 48 -14.51 7.94 -0.34
C PHE A 48 -14.48 8.34 -1.82
N THR A 49 -13.32 8.79 -2.31
CA THR A 49 -13.07 9.22 -3.69
C THR A 49 -11.86 8.51 -4.30
N GLY A 50 -11.73 8.52 -5.64
CA GLY A 50 -10.62 7.87 -6.36
C GLY A 50 -9.26 8.59 -6.26
N ASN A 51 -9.23 9.74 -5.60
CA ASN A 51 -8.05 10.54 -5.27
C ASN A 51 -8.22 11.13 -3.88
N LEU A 52 -7.11 11.50 -3.22
CA LEU A 52 -7.14 12.19 -1.93
C LEU A 52 -6.67 13.63 -2.08
N ALA A 53 -7.51 14.59 -1.67
CA ALA A 53 -7.09 15.95 -1.34
C ALA A 53 -6.81 16.00 0.17
N SER A 54 -5.57 15.67 0.55
CA SER A 54 -5.16 15.58 1.95
C SER A 54 -4.89 16.98 2.47
N ASP A 55 -5.73 17.42 3.40
CA ASP A 55 -5.57 18.69 4.09
C ASP A 55 -4.59 18.54 5.25
N VAL A 56 -3.56 19.36 5.30
CA VAL A 56 -2.53 19.29 6.33
C VAL A 56 -3.08 19.76 7.67
N LEU A 57 -3.93 20.80 7.67
CA LEU A 57 -4.51 21.38 8.87
C LEU A 57 -5.96 21.80 8.64
N THR A 58 -6.88 21.21 9.39
CA THR A 58 -8.31 21.50 9.28
C THR A 58 -8.78 22.31 10.49
N PHE A 59 -9.43 23.44 10.26
CA PHE A 59 -10.08 24.23 11.29
C PHE A 59 -11.49 23.69 11.58
N VAL A 60 -11.70 23.25 12.83
CA VAL A 60 -13.01 22.78 13.30
C VAL A 60 -13.66 23.79 14.22
N LYS A 61 -14.98 23.94 14.10
CA LYS A 61 -15.77 24.76 15.02
C LYS A 61 -15.89 24.07 16.37
N LYS A 62 -15.54 24.79 17.43
CA LYS A 62 -15.67 24.35 18.82
C LYS A 62 -16.26 25.48 19.65
N ASP A 63 -17.09 25.13 20.63
CA ASP A 63 -17.54 26.09 21.64
C ASP A 63 -16.37 26.48 22.57
N ASP A 64 -16.16 27.78 22.80
CA ASP A 64 -15.12 28.29 23.70
C ASP A 64 -15.50 28.24 25.19
N GLY A 65 -16.64 27.63 25.53
CA GLY A 65 -17.20 27.56 26.88
C GLY A 65 -18.07 28.76 27.22
N THR A 66 -18.20 29.74 26.32
CA THR A 66 -19.07 30.92 26.47
C THR A 66 -20.28 30.90 25.52
N GLY A 67 -20.47 29.82 24.75
CA GLY A 67 -21.52 29.72 23.73
C GLY A 67 -21.09 30.29 22.37
N ARG A 68 -19.85 30.80 22.25
CA ARG A 68 -19.29 31.31 20.99
C ARG A 68 -18.52 30.20 20.28
N GLN A 69 -18.77 30.09 18.98
CA GLN A 69 -18.02 29.17 18.11
C GLN A 69 -16.67 29.79 17.74
N VAL A 70 -15.60 29.07 18.01
CA VAL A 70 -14.22 29.40 17.62
C VAL A 70 -13.68 28.32 16.69
N LEU A 71 -12.80 28.72 15.77
CA LEU A 71 -12.09 27.78 14.89
C LEU A 71 -10.84 27.27 15.62
N VAL A 72 -10.72 25.95 15.74
CA VAL A 72 -9.59 25.28 16.37
C VAL A 72 -8.83 24.49 15.31
N PRO A 73 -7.53 24.76 15.11
CA PRO A 73 -6.72 23.99 14.16
C PRO A 73 -6.57 22.55 14.65
N THR A 74 -6.89 21.59 13.80
CA THR A 74 -6.89 20.16 14.11
C THR A 74 -6.27 19.38 12.95
N ILE A 75 -5.46 18.38 13.28
CA ILE A 75 -4.85 17.49 12.30
C ILE A 75 -5.57 16.16 12.36
N PHE A 76 -6.09 15.70 11.22
CA PHE A 76 -6.71 14.38 11.10
C PHE A 76 -5.87 13.44 10.23
N ALA A 77 -5.91 12.15 10.54
CA ALA A 77 -5.44 11.13 9.60
C ALA A 77 -6.43 11.03 8.44
N ASP A 78 -5.93 10.64 7.26
CA ASP A 78 -6.76 10.33 6.11
C ASP A 78 -6.84 8.82 5.92
N ASN A 79 -8.02 8.33 5.59
CA ASN A 79 -8.31 6.90 5.49
C ASN A 79 -8.35 6.44 4.03
N MET A 80 -8.20 5.14 3.84
CA MET A 80 -8.36 4.45 2.57
C MET A 80 -9.30 3.27 2.76
N LEU A 81 -10.26 3.13 1.85
CA LEU A 81 -11.07 1.94 1.65
C LEU A 81 -10.46 1.13 0.51
N VAL A 82 -10.11 -0.11 0.80
CA VAL A 82 -9.63 -1.07 -0.18
C VAL A 82 -10.67 -2.16 -0.40
N THR A 83 -10.88 -2.52 -1.67
CA THR A 83 -11.71 -3.67 -2.07
C THR A 83 -10.81 -4.70 -2.75
N PHE A 84 -10.88 -5.93 -2.25
CA PHE A 84 -10.14 -7.08 -2.78
C PHE A 84 -11.11 -8.11 -3.35
N SER A 85 -10.64 -8.80 -4.39
CA SER A 85 -11.20 -10.07 -4.85
C SER A 85 -10.11 -11.12 -4.94
N LEU A 86 -10.53 -12.38 -5.01
CA LEU A 86 -9.66 -13.54 -5.10
C LEU A 86 -9.66 -14.08 -6.52
N GLY A 87 -8.48 -14.19 -7.12
CA GLY A 87 -8.28 -14.91 -8.38
C GLY A 87 -7.69 -16.30 -8.14
N MET A 88 -8.12 -17.29 -8.91
CA MET A 88 -7.50 -18.63 -8.93
C MET A 88 -6.48 -18.72 -10.05
N LYS A 89 -5.31 -19.31 -9.79
CA LYS A 89 -4.29 -19.52 -10.84
C LYS A 89 -4.70 -20.61 -11.84
N ASP A 90 -5.43 -21.60 -11.37
CA ASP A 90 -6.09 -22.60 -12.22
C ASP A 90 -7.60 -22.31 -12.22
N PRO A 91 -8.18 -21.81 -13.33
CA PRO A 91 -9.59 -21.50 -13.42
C PRO A 91 -10.49 -22.74 -13.49
N GLY A 92 -9.91 -23.95 -13.59
CA GLY A 92 -10.64 -25.19 -13.83
C GLY A 92 -10.95 -25.39 -15.30
N VAL A 93 -11.72 -26.44 -15.61
CA VAL A 93 -12.15 -26.77 -16.98
C VAL A 93 -13.53 -26.19 -17.30
N VAL A 94 -13.78 -25.93 -18.59
CA VAL A 94 -15.06 -25.39 -19.09
C VAL A 94 -16.21 -26.30 -18.67
N GLY A 95 -17.19 -25.74 -17.93
CA GLY A 95 -18.34 -26.47 -17.39
C GLY A 95 -18.24 -26.83 -15.90
N THR A 96 -17.04 -26.74 -15.31
CA THR A 96 -16.79 -26.92 -13.86
C THR A 96 -15.80 -25.84 -13.38
N PRO A 97 -16.25 -24.59 -13.20
CA PRO A 97 -15.37 -23.51 -12.76
C PRO A 97 -14.81 -23.80 -11.37
N ASN A 98 -13.52 -23.55 -11.17
CA ASN A 98 -12.87 -23.72 -9.87
C ASN A 98 -13.30 -22.61 -8.92
N ALA A 99 -14.40 -22.85 -8.19
CA ALA A 99 -14.74 -22.02 -7.04
C ALA A 99 -13.64 -22.15 -5.97
N PRO A 100 -13.16 -21.05 -5.38
CA PRO A 100 -12.15 -21.12 -4.34
C PRO A 100 -12.65 -21.91 -3.13
N SER A 101 -11.82 -22.81 -2.63
CA SER A 101 -12.04 -23.44 -1.32
C SER A 101 -11.53 -22.54 -0.20
N THR A 102 -11.87 -22.85 1.05
CA THR A 102 -11.36 -22.12 2.22
C THR A 102 -9.83 -22.09 2.28
N THR A 103 -9.16 -23.14 1.77
CA THR A 103 -7.68 -23.17 1.72
C THR A 103 -7.08 -22.09 0.82
N ASN A 104 -7.85 -21.59 -0.14
CA ASN A 104 -7.43 -20.57 -1.09
C ASN A 104 -7.64 -19.13 -0.57
N PHE A 105 -8.36 -18.96 0.54
CA PHE A 105 -8.64 -17.64 1.08
C PHE A 105 -7.35 -16.99 1.58
N VAL A 106 -7.23 -15.69 1.38
CA VAL A 106 -6.03 -14.94 1.73
C VAL A 106 -6.36 -13.97 2.85
N THR A 107 -5.60 -14.06 3.94
CA THR A 107 -5.66 -13.06 5.02
C THR A 107 -4.54 -12.05 4.82
N VAL A 108 -4.92 -10.81 4.50
CA VAL A 108 -4.02 -9.65 4.48
C VAL A 108 -3.78 -9.21 5.92
N THR A 109 -2.51 -9.00 6.29
CA THR A 109 -2.08 -8.72 7.66
C THR A 109 -1.33 -7.40 7.83
N ARG A 110 -0.74 -6.89 6.74
CA ARG A 110 0.10 -5.69 6.76
C ARG A 110 0.01 -4.97 5.42
N TYR A 111 0.22 -3.66 5.44
CA TYR A 111 0.45 -2.86 4.26
C TYR A 111 1.65 -1.93 4.46
N HIS A 112 2.28 -1.54 3.37
CA HIS A 112 3.35 -0.55 3.31
C HIS A 112 2.94 0.57 2.37
N VAL A 113 3.03 1.82 2.81
CA VAL A 113 2.74 3.01 2.01
C VAL A 113 4.05 3.74 1.75
N GLN A 114 4.31 4.03 0.48
CA GLN A 114 5.38 4.92 0.04
C GLN A 114 4.79 6.02 -0.86
N PHE A 115 5.33 7.22 -0.79
CA PHE A 115 4.87 8.35 -1.60
C PHE A 115 5.91 8.67 -2.68
N ILE A 116 5.45 8.85 -3.91
CA ILE A 116 6.32 9.10 -5.06
C ILE A 116 5.80 10.31 -5.84
N ARG A 117 6.66 11.27 -6.14
CA ARG A 117 6.41 12.34 -7.10
C ARG A 117 6.81 11.89 -8.50
N SER A 118 5.99 12.29 -9.48
CA SER A 118 6.22 12.01 -10.90
C SER A 118 7.39 12.80 -11.50
N ASP A 119 7.84 13.87 -10.86
CA ASP A 119 8.98 14.68 -11.30
C ASP A 119 10.34 14.13 -10.84
N GLY A 120 10.36 12.97 -10.17
CA GLY A 120 11.57 12.27 -9.76
C GLY A 120 12.18 12.75 -8.43
N ARG A 121 11.67 13.84 -7.84
CA ARG A 121 12.10 14.31 -6.51
C ARG A 121 11.42 13.46 -5.43
N ASN A 122 12.14 12.54 -4.80
CA ASN A 122 11.56 11.50 -3.94
C ASN A 122 12.32 11.29 -2.63
N THR A 123 13.02 12.31 -2.15
CA THR A 123 13.72 12.22 -0.86
C THR A 123 12.70 12.29 0.28
N GLU A 124 12.56 11.21 1.05
CA GLU A 124 11.65 11.19 2.20
C GLU A 124 12.01 12.22 3.26
N GLY A 125 11.01 12.89 3.82
CA GLY A 125 11.17 14.00 4.76
C GLY A 125 11.58 15.33 4.14
N VAL A 126 11.78 15.38 2.81
CA VAL A 126 12.18 16.59 2.08
C VAL A 126 11.25 16.87 0.90
N ASP A 127 11.06 15.89 0.01
CA ASP A 127 10.21 16.01 -1.18
C ASP A 127 8.85 15.35 -0.99
N VAL A 128 8.82 14.26 -0.20
CA VAL A 128 7.64 13.42 0.08
C VAL A 128 7.61 13.01 1.56
N PRO A 129 6.44 12.66 2.12
CA PRO A 129 6.37 12.10 3.48
C PRO A 129 7.14 10.78 3.62
N TYR A 130 7.56 10.45 4.85
CA TYR A 130 8.19 9.16 5.15
C TYR A 130 7.25 8.00 4.85
N ALA A 131 7.80 6.94 4.25
CA ALA A 131 7.09 5.69 4.08
C ALA A 131 6.79 5.05 5.44
N PHE A 132 5.75 4.21 5.50
CA PHE A 132 5.41 3.52 6.74
C PHE A 132 4.69 2.19 6.51
N ASP A 133 4.74 1.35 7.54
CA ASP A 133 3.97 0.12 7.62
C ASP A 133 2.78 0.29 8.54
N GLY A 134 1.65 -0.30 8.16
CA GLY A 134 0.46 -0.38 8.98
C GLY A 134 -0.08 -1.81 9.06
N ALA A 135 -0.78 -2.10 10.15
CA ALA A 135 -1.51 -3.35 10.32
C ALA A 135 -2.91 -3.24 9.69
N ILE A 136 -3.35 -4.32 9.08
CA ILE A 136 -4.71 -4.49 8.55
C ILE A 136 -5.06 -5.97 8.69
N THR A 137 -6.32 -6.30 8.96
CA THR A 137 -6.77 -7.70 8.94
C THR A 137 -7.99 -7.81 8.04
N ALA A 138 -7.82 -8.46 6.89
CA ALA A 138 -8.91 -8.72 5.96
C ALA A 138 -8.73 -10.11 5.35
N THR A 139 -9.72 -10.99 5.51
CA THR A 139 -9.74 -12.30 4.86
C THR A 139 -10.56 -12.20 3.58
N VAL A 140 -9.90 -12.38 2.45
CA VAL A 140 -10.49 -12.35 1.11
C VAL A 140 -10.94 -13.77 0.77
N GLY A 141 -12.27 -13.97 0.82
CA GLY A 141 -12.93 -15.22 0.47
C GLY A 141 -13.50 -15.21 -0.95
N ALA A 142 -14.47 -16.10 -1.20
CA ALA A 142 -15.16 -16.19 -2.49
C ALA A 142 -15.87 -14.88 -2.88
N ASP A 143 -16.43 -14.16 -1.90
CA ASP A 143 -17.17 -12.91 -2.13
C ASP A 143 -16.27 -11.66 -2.12
N GLY A 144 -14.96 -11.84 -2.05
CA GLY A 144 -14.00 -10.75 -1.84
C GLY A 144 -13.99 -10.23 -0.41
N ALA A 145 -13.36 -9.06 -0.20
CA ALA A 145 -13.38 -8.37 1.08
C ALA A 145 -13.20 -6.85 0.92
N ARG A 146 -13.68 -6.11 1.91
CA ARG A 146 -13.43 -4.67 2.04
C ARG A 146 -12.80 -4.38 3.39
N ALA A 147 -11.89 -3.43 3.43
CA ALA A 147 -11.27 -3.00 4.67
C ALA A 147 -10.84 -1.54 4.60
N THR A 148 -10.87 -0.88 5.75
CA THR A 148 -10.41 0.50 5.92
C THR A 148 -9.06 0.52 6.61
N MET A 149 -8.18 1.42 6.18
CA MET A 149 -6.85 1.63 6.76
C MET A 149 -6.48 3.11 6.75
N THR A 150 -5.42 3.49 7.47
CA THR A 150 -4.85 4.83 7.38
C THR A 150 -3.93 4.94 6.17
N LEU A 151 -4.18 5.93 5.31
CA LEU A 151 -3.32 6.27 4.17
C LEU A 151 -2.30 7.36 4.53
N VAL A 152 -2.76 8.40 5.22
CA VAL A 152 -1.91 9.52 5.67
C VAL A 152 -2.04 9.64 7.19
N ARG A 153 -0.92 9.50 7.90
CA ARG A 153 -0.90 9.58 9.37
C ARG A 153 -0.92 11.03 9.84
N VAL A 154 -1.50 11.26 11.02
CA VAL A 154 -1.41 12.56 11.72
C VAL A 154 0.05 13.01 11.87
N GLN A 155 0.96 12.08 12.18
CA GLN A 155 2.39 12.38 12.32
C GLN A 155 2.97 12.97 11.03
N SER A 156 2.64 12.41 9.87
CA SER A 156 3.14 12.87 8.57
C SER A 156 2.74 14.31 8.27
N LYS A 157 1.58 14.76 8.75
CA LYS A 157 1.11 16.15 8.62
C LYS A 157 1.84 17.11 9.58
N SER A 158 2.49 16.59 10.62
CA SER A 158 3.23 17.37 11.62
C SER A 158 4.75 17.41 11.40
N GLU A 159 5.24 16.80 10.31
CA GLU A 159 6.66 16.72 9.95
C GLU A 159 6.90 17.25 8.53
N ALA A 160 8.17 17.44 8.17
CA ALA A 160 8.52 17.82 6.80
C ALA A 160 8.19 16.67 5.82
N PRO A 161 7.79 16.97 4.58
CA PRO A 161 7.62 18.32 4.02
C PRO A 161 6.24 18.95 4.32
N LEU A 162 5.27 18.18 4.81
CA LEU A 162 3.87 18.62 4.87
C LEU A 162 3.65 19.78 5.82
N LYS A 163 4.34 19.81 6.96
CA LYS A 163 4.25 20.91 7.93
C LYS A 163 4.54 22.28 7.31
N ALA A 164 5.39 22.34 6.29
CA ALA A 164 5.73 23.59 5.62
C ALA A 164 4.60 24.13 4.73
N LEU A 165 3.58 23.32 4.43
CA LEU A 165 2.43 23.73 3.63
C LEU A 165 1.39 24.51 4.44
N VAL A 166 1.41 24.42 5.78
CA VAL A 166 0.48 25.14 6.66
C VAL A 166 0.61 26.65 6.45
N GLY A 167 -0.48 27.31 6.05
CA GLY A 167 -0.56 28.74 5.73
C GLY A 167 0.15 29.14 4.43
N ALA A 168 0.65 28.20 3.63
CA ALA A 168 1.38 28.47 2.40
C ALA A 168 0.53 28.14 1.15
N ALA A 169 0.73 28.90 0.07
CA ALA A 169 -0.01 28.72 -1.19
C ALA A 169 0.53 27.56 -2.08
N GLY A 170 1.12 26.53 -1.47
CA GLY A 170 1.79 25.42 -2.16
C GLY A 170 1.06 24.09 -2.05
N ALA A 171 1.35 23.17 -2.98
CA ALA A 171 0.86 21.79 -2.92
C ALA A 171 1.97 20.80 -3.28
N ILE A 172 1.89 19.61 -2.69
CA ILE A 172 2.74 18.47 -3.01
C ILE A 172 1.85 17.37 -3.59
N SER A 173 1.97 17.13 -4.90
CA SER A 173 1.27 16.07 -5.60
C SER A 173 2.11 14.80 -5.64
N THR A 174 1.55 13.71 -5.14
CA THR A 174 2.21 12.41 -5.06
C THR A 174 1.30 11.29 -5.58
N ILE A 175 1.92 10.17 -5.88
CA ILE A 175 1.30 8.87 -6.04
C ILE A 175 1.67 8.10 -4.77
N ALA A 176 0.67 7.75 -3.97
CA ALA A 176 0.86 6.76 -2.93
C ALA A 176 0.86 5.38 -3.58
N GLU A 177 1.96 4.63 -3.41
CA GLU A 177 2.06 3.23 -3.77
C GLU A 177 1.92 2.41 -2.49
N ILE A 178 0.95 1.47 -2.51
CA ILE A 178 0.57 0.67 -1.35
C ILE A 178 0.82 -0.78 -1.68
N THR A 179 1.72 -1.40 -0.92
CA THR A 179 1.97 -2.84 -1.00
C THR A 179 1.25 -3.55 0.12
N PHE A 180 0.36 -4.48 -0.22
CA PHE A 180 -0.37 -5.31 0.73
C PHE A 180 0.30 -6.67 0.86
N TYR A 181 0.43 -7.15 2.09
CA TYR A 181 1.06 -8.42 2.42
C TYR A 181 0.08 -9.29 3.18
N GLY A 182 -0.03 -10.55 2.76
CA GLY A 182 -0.88 -11.53 3.40
C GLY A 182 -0.36 -12.95 3.21
N LYS A 183 -1.15 -13.91 3.68
CA LYS A 183 -0.92 -15.34 3.47
C LYS A 183 -2.22 -16.04 3.13
N ASP A 184 -2.14 -17.08 2.30
CA ASP A 184 -3.26 -18.02 2.15
C ASP A 184 -3.46 -18.86 3.43
N GLN A 185 -4.55 -19.62 3.53
CA GLN A 185 -4.81 -20.46 4.71
C GLN A 185 -3.85 -21.66 4.84
N THR A 186 -2.96 -21.86 3.87
CA THR A 186 -1.87 -22.84 3.93
C THR A 186 -0.52 -22.22 4.33
N GLY A 187 -0.50 -20.91 4.61
CA GLY A 187 0.67 -20.17 5.07
C GLY A 187 1.57 -19.61 3.96
N ARG A 188 1.17 -19.70 2.69
CA ARG A 188 1.97 -19.17 1.56
C ARG A 188 1.75 -17.67 1.41
N GLU A 189 2.83 -16.95 1.16
CA GLU A 189 2.78 -15.49 1.03
C GLU A 189 2.04 -15.02 -0.22
N VAL A 190 1.31 -13.93 -0.06
CA VAL A 190 0.61 -13.22 -1.14
C VAL A 190 0.92 -11.73 -1.03
N THR A 191 1.17 -11.10 -2.17
CA THR A 191 1.46 -9.66 -2.25
C THR A 191 0.74 -9.06 -3.44
N VAL A 192 0.19 -7.87 -3.25
CA VAL A 192 -0.44 -7.07 -4.32
C VAL A 192 -0.13 -5.60 -4.09
N VAL A 193 0.06 -4.84 -5.18
CA VAL A 193 0.40 -3.42 -5.13
C VAL A 193 -0.71 -2.61 -5.78
N GLY A 194 -1.13 -1.54 -5.12
CA GLY A 194 -2.07 -0.57 -5.67
C GLY A 194 -1.48 0.84 -5.61
N LYS A 195 -2.06 1.76 -6.39
CA LYS A 195 -1.64 3.15 -6.45
C LYS A 195 -2.84 4.08 -6.38
N ILE A 196 -2.68 5.21 -5.70
CA ILE A 196 -3.69 6.27 -5.66
C ILE A 196 -3.00 7.63 -5.66
N SER A 197 -3.62 8.63 -6.31
CA SER A 197 -3.13 10.00 -6.28
C SER A 197 -3.46 10.67 -4.94
N VAL A 198 -2.47 11.32 -4.34
CA VAL A 198 -2.60 12.09 -3.09
C VAL A 198 -2.00 13.48 -3.30
N ASN A 199 -2.83 14.50 -3.12
CA ASN A 199 -2.41 15.90 -3.17
C ASN A 199 -2.48 16.50 -1.78
N PHE A 200 -1.32 16.90 -1.26
CA PHE A 200 -1.20 17.58 0.03
C PHE A 200 -1.20 19.09 -0.18
N ALA A 201 -2.02 19.80 0.58
CA ALA A 201 -1.98 21.25 0.71
C ALA A 201 -2.62 21.67 2.04
N ASP A 202 -2.52 22.95 2.38
CA ASP A 202 -3.39 23.57 3.38
C ASP A 202 -4.66 24.01 2.66
N TRP A 203 -5.61 23.09 2.52
CA TRP A 203 -6.81 23.33 1.73
C TRP A 203 -7.71 24.31 2.46
N GLY A 204 -8.39 25.19 1.71
CA GLY A 204 -9.34 26.11 2.31
C GLY A 204 -10.48 25.35 2.98
N ASP A 205 -10.70 25.62 4.26
CA ASP A 205 -11.79 25.02 5.00
C ASP A 205 -13.13 25.68 4.65
N PRO A 206 -14.13 24.95 4.10
CA PRO A 206 -15.45 25.52 3.91
C PRO A 206 -16.03 26.03 5.23
N ALA A 207 -16.59 27.24 5.16
CA ALA A 207 -17.18 27.99 6.27
C ALA A 207 -18.40 27.31 6.89
#